data_AF-A0AA38FQG9-F1
#
_entry.id   AF-A0AA38FQG9-F1
#
_cell.length_a   1.000
_cell.length_b   1.000
_cell.length_c   1.000
_cell.angle_alpha   90.00
_cell.angle_beta   90.00
_cell.angle_gamma   90.00
#
_symmetry.space_group_name_H-M   'P 1'
#
loop_
_entity.id
_entity.type
_entity.pdbx_description
1 polymer ?
#
loop_
_entity_poly.entity_id
_entity_poly.type
_entity_poly.pdbx_seq_one_letter_code
_entity_poly.pdbx_strand_id
1 'polypeptide(L)'
;GQKGWMGFNFRFHVPILSREIDNLKRVFSIVMIILQTAAPIPLNDMEKWLIPSTNAVLYSPNTQVPRTGEVALRKAIPANPTMKSMQESLEDIFYLLRFPQRKPYGTMEGEVKNALQIATKEQELILGSVPLNMKERGSELYNFLVDGE
;
A
#
# COMPACT_ATOMS: atom_id res chain seq x y z
N GLY A 1 -47.94 -37.25 31.62
CA GLY A 1 -47.32 -36.46 32.70
C GLY A 1 -46.06 -35.77 32.18
N GLN A 2 -45.60 -34.73 32.89
CA GLN A 2 -44.52 -33.77 32.57
C GLN A 2 -45.02 -32.52 31.82
N LYS A 3 -45.47 -31.49 32.54
CA LYS A 3 -44.75 -30.43 33.30
C LYS A 3 -44.42 -29.24 32.40
N GLY A 4 -45.35 -28.28 32.39
CA GLY A 4 -45.21 -27.00 31.72
C GLY A 4 -44.08 -26.17 32.32
N TRP A 5 -43.31 -25.53 31.45
CA TRP A 5 -42.37 -24.48 31.81
C TRP A 5 -43.09 -23.14 31.75
N MET A 6 -43.25 -22.54 32.93
CA MET A 6 -43.83 -21.22 33.12
C MET A 6 -42.79 -20.19 32.72
N GLY A 7 -43.01 -19.51 31.60
CA GLY A 7 -42.18 -18.38 31.18
C GLY A 7 -42.32 -17.25 32.20
N PHE A 8 -41.27 -17.00 32.97
CA PHE A 8 -41.20 -15.82 33.83
C PHE A 8 -40.87 -14.59 32.96
N ASN A 9 -41.93 -13.92 32.50
CA ASN A 9 -41.84 -12.57 31.94
C ASN A 9 -41.66 -11.59 33.10
N PHE A 10 -40.41 -11.32 33.51
CA PHE A 10 -40.12 -10.21 34.39
C PHE A 10 -40.09 -8.91 33.60
N ARG A 11 -41.28 -8.35 33.39
CA ARG A 11 -41.44 -6.98 32.89
C ARG A 11 -41.20 -6.02 34.06
N PHE A 12 -39.93 -5.75 34.37
CA PHE A 12 -39.55 -4.71 35.33
C PHE A 12 -39.81 -3.33 34.70
N HIS A 13 -41.01 -2.80 34.93
CA HIS A 13 -41.31 -1.41 34.65
C HIS A 13 -40.72 -0.56 35.79
N VAL A 14 -39.49 -0.07 35.63
CA VAL A 14 -38.86 0.88 36.56
C VAL A 14 -38.80 2.25 35.87
N PRO A 15 -39.89 3.04 35.89
CA PRO A 15 -39.97 4.29 35.13
C PRO A 15 -39.00 5.38 35.66
N ILE A 16 -38.50 5.21 36.88
CA ILE A 16 -37.58 6.17 37.54
C ILE A 16 -36.15 5.99 37.01
N LEU A 17 -35.68 4.75 36.89
CA LEU A 17 -34.33 4.45 36.39
C LEU A 17 -34.18 4.75 34.90
N SER A 18 -35.21 4.48 34.09
CA SER A 18 -35.21 4.81 32.66
C SER A 18 -35.10 6.31 32.42
N ARG A 19 -35.82 7.11 33.22
CA ARG A 19 -35.80 8.58 33.12
C ARG A 19 -34.43 9.15 33.47
N GLU A 20 -33.76 8.60 34.47
CA GLU A 20 -32.39 9.00 34.82
C GLU A 20 -31.38 8.61 33.74
N ILE A 21 -31.49 7.41 33.18
CA ILE A 21 -30.64 6.96 32.07
C ILE A 21 -30.87 7.83 30.82
N ASP A 22 -32.11 8.21 30.52
CA ASP A 22 -32.43 9.06 29.38
C ASP A 22 -31.95 10.50 29.57
N ASN A 23 -32.04 11.02 30.79
CA ASN A 23 -31.44 12.30 31.15
C ASN A 23 -29.91 12.26 31.04
N LEU A 24 -29.28 11.18 31.51
CA LEU A 24 -27.84 10.98 31.43
C LEU A 24 -27.37 10.91 29.98
N LYS A 25 -28.07 10.15 29.12
CA LYS A 25 -27.82 10.11 27.68
C LYS A 25 -27.92 11.49 27.06
N ARG A 26 -28.95 12.26 27.41
CA ARG A 26 -29.16 13.62 26.89
C ARG A 26 -28.03 14.57 27.30
N VAL A 27 -27.62 14.53 28.56
CA VAL A 27 -26.50 15.34 29.07
C VAL A 27 -25.19 14.93 28.39
N PHE A 28 -24.93 13.63 28.26
CA PHE A 28 -23.75 13.12 27.57
C PHE A 28 -23.71 13.58 26.09
N SER A 29 -24.84 13.51 25.39
CA SER A 29 -24.94 14.01 24.01
C SER A 29 -24.66 15.51 23.90
N ILE A 30 -25.20 16.33 24.82
CA ILE A 30 -24.93 17.78 24.83
C ILE A 30 -23.44 18.05 25.08
N VAL A 31 -22.84 17.36 26.04
CA VAL A 31 -21.40 17.50 26.35
C VAL A 31 -20.55 17.10 25.14
N MET A 32 -20.89 16.00 24.45
CA MET A 32 -20.17 15.56 23.24
C MET A 32 -20.30 16.56 22.09
N ILE A 33 -21.48 17.18 21.91
CA ILE A 33 -21.70 18.23 20.89
C ILE A 33 -20.87 19.47 21.21
N ILE A 34 -20.87 19.93 22.46
CA ILE A 34 -20.07 21.10 22.90
C ILE A 34 -18.57 20.81 22.75
N LEU A 35 -18.15 19.58 23.05
CA LEU A 35 -16.76 19.17 22.91
C LEU A 35 -16.33 19.14 21.44
N GLN A 36 -17.18 18.66 20.53
CA GLN A 36 -16.94 18.65 19.08
C GLN A 36 -16.88 20.05 18.46
N THR A 37 -17.58 21.04 19.01
CA THR A 37 -17.53 22.44 18.52
C THR A 37 -16.30 23.20 19.03
N ALA A 38 -15.83 22.91 20.24
CA ALA A 38 -14.65 23.55 20.83
C ALA A 38 -13.33 22.97 20.30
N ALA A 39 -13.30 21.66 20.04
CA ALA A 39 -12.21 20.99 19.35
C ALA A 39 -12.83 19.99 18.37
N PRO A 40 -12.63 20.13 17.04
CA PRO A 40 -13.05 19.10 16.11
C PRO A 40 -12.18 17.86 16.37
N ILE A 41 -12.61 17.01 17.30
CA ILE A 41 -11.98 15.71 17.56
C ILE A 41 -12.19 14.93 16.27
N PRO A 42 -11.12 14.60 15.52
CA PRO A 42 -11.26 13.86 14.30
C PRO A 42 -11.57 12.41 14.68
N LEU A 43 -12.85 12.11 14.92
CA LEU A 43 -13.31 10.76 15.31
C LEU A 43 -12.89 9.73 14.24
N ASN A 44 -12.75 10.17 12.99
CA ASN A 44 -12.28 9.37 11.86
C ASN A 44 -10.78 9.00 11.93
N ASP A 45 -9.99 9.68 12.76
CA ASP A 45 -8.55 9.38 12.94
C ASP A 45 -8.29 8.43 14.13
N MET A 46 -9.33 8.09 14.91
CA MET A 46 -9.18 7.10 16.00
C MET A 46 -8.78 5.71 15.50
N GLU A 47 -9.15 5.36 14.25
CA GLU A 47 -8.67 4.13 13.61
C GLU A 47 -7.14 4.12 13.52
N LYS A 48 -6.52 5.28 13.24
CA LYS A 48 -5.06 5.44 13.10
C LYS A 48 -4.32 5.32 14.43
N TRP A 49 -4.96 5.70 15.53
CA TRP A 49 -4.44 5.55 16.89
C TRP A 49 -4.52 4.11 17.42
N LEU A 50 -5.43 3.31 16.87
CA LEU A 50 -5.63 1.90 17.26
C LEU A 50 -4.82 0.91 16.42
N ILE A 51 -4.13 1.36 15.37
CA ILE A 51 -3.25 0.49 14.58
C ILE A 51 -1.99 0.23 15.42
N PRO A 52 -1.71 -1.02 15.82
CA PRO A 52 -0.43 -1.33 16.45
C PRO A 52 0.69 -0.95 15.47
N SER A 53 1.78 -0.37 16.00
CA SER A 53 2.95 -0.03 15.18
C SER A 53 3.39 -1.26 14.40
N THR A 54 3.34 -1.16 13.06
CA THR A 54 3.70 -2.28 12.19
C THR A 54 5.18 -2.59 12.35
N ASN A 55 5.50 -3.83 12.73
CA ASN A 55 6.88 -4.28 12.81
C ASN A 55 7.52 -4.24 11.42
N ALA A 56 8.49 -3.35 11.23
CA ALA A 56 9.28 -3.29 10.01
C ALA A 56 10.25 -4.48 9.98
N VAL A 57 9.99 -5.45 9.10
CA VAL A 57 10.87 -6.60 8.89
C VAL A 57 12.02 -6.16 7.99
N LEU A 58 13.17 -5.88 8.60
CA LEU A 58 14.39 -5.45 7.88
C LEU A 58 14.92 -6.54 6.93
N TYR A 59 14.66 -7.82 7.23
CA TYR A 59 15.13 -8.94 6.42
C TYR A 59 14.03 -10.00 6.27
N SER A 60 13.58 -10.21 5.03
CA SER A 60 12.64 -11.28 4.71
C SER A 60 13.39 -12.47 4.07
N PRO A 61 13.12 -13.72 4.51
CA PRO A 61 13.57 -14.91 3.78
C PRO A 61 12.91 -15.00 2.38
N ASN A 62 11.78 -14.30 2.18
CA ASN A 62 11.11 -14.26 0.88
C ASN A 62 11.94 -13.43 -0.11
N THR A 63 12.33 -14.08 -1.19
CA THR A 63 13.17 -13.50 -2.24
C THR A 63 12.42 -12.48 -3.12
N GLN A 64 11.08 -12.46 -3.08
CA GLN A 64 10.23 -11.52 -3.81
C GLN A 64 10.12 -10.15 -3.14
N VAL A 65 10.51 -10.03 -1.87
CA VAL A 65 10.50 -8.76 -1.13
C VAL A 65 11.79 -7.98 -1.46
N PRO A 66 11.71 -6.66 -1.73
CA PRO A 66 12.88 -5.82 -1.92
C PRO A 66 13.84 -5.91 -0.73
N ARG A 67 15.12 -6.23 -1.01
CA ARG A 67 16.16 -6.34 0.02
C ARG A 67 16.76 -4.99 0.42
N THR A 68 16.58 -3.95 -0.40
CA THR A 68 17.11 -2.61 -0.16
C THR A 68 16.01 -1.57 -0.30
N GLY A 69 16.14 -0.47 0.45
CA GLY A 69 15.21 0.65 0.37
C GLY A 69 15.17 1.27 -1.02
N GLU A 70 16.29 1.28 -1.75
CA GLU A 70 16.36 1.78 -3.12
C GLU A 70 15.48 0.97 -4.08
N VAL A 71 15.53 -0.36 -4.04
CA VAL A 71 14.68 -1.21 -4.90
C VAL A 71 13.20 -1.04 -4.51
N ALA A 72 12.91 -0.88 -3.22
CA ALA A 72 11.56 -0.59 -2.75
C ALA A 72 11.05 0.76 -3.30
N LEU A 73 11.87 1.80 -3.27
CA LEU A 73 11.54 3.12 -3.80
C LEU A 73 11.33 3.07 -5.32
N ARG A 74 12.25 2.42 -6.06
CA ARG A 74 12.12 2.25 -7.52
C ARG A 74 10.82 1.53 -7.90
N LYS A 75 10.37 0.55 -7.11
CA LYS A 75 9.08 -0.16 -7.33
C LYS A 75 7.85 0.64 -6.89
N ALA A 76 8.02 1.58 -5.95
CA ALA A 76 6.93 2.40 -5.43
C ALA A 76 6.60 3.60 -6.32
N ILE A 77 7.54 4.04 -7.18
CA ILE A 77 7.30 5.16 -8.09
C ILE A 77 6.26 4.76 -9.15
N PRO A 78 5.17 5.53 -9.30
CA PRO A 78 4.21 5.29 -10.36
C PRO A 78 4.86 5.60 -11.71
N ALA A 79 4.96 4.58 -12.56
CA ALA A 79 5.59 4.66 -13.88
C ALA A 79 4.57 4.33 -14.99
N ASN A 80 4.86 4.79 -16.21
CA ASN A 80 4.17 4.34 -17.42
C ASN A 80 4.27 2.79 -17.51
N PRO A 81 3.19 2.06 -17.87
CA PRO A 81 3.22 0.60 -18.05
C PRO A 81 4.39 0.09 -18.91
N THR A 82 4.79 0.81 -19.95
CA THR A 82 5.97 0.50 -20.78
C THR A 82 7.25 0.45 -19.96
N MET A 83 7.50 1.54 -19.21
CA MET A 83 8.70 1.67 -18.38
C MET A 83 8.69 0.66 -17.23
N LYS A 84 7.50 0.34 -16.70
CA LYS A 84 7.32 -0.69 -15.68
C LYS A 84 7.64 -2.08 -16.21
N SER A 85 7.19 -2.44 -17.41
CA SER A 85 7.50 -3.72 -18.06
C SER A 85 9.01 -3.89 -18.25
N MET A 86 9.68 -2.86 -18.76
CA MET A 86 11.14 -2.85 -18.90
C MET A 86 11.85 -2.99 -17.55
N GLN A 87 11.39 -2.27 -16.52
CA GLN A 87 11.93 -2.39 -15.16
C GLN A 87 11.77 -3.81 -14.61
N GLU A 88 10.62 -4.45 -14.81
CA GLU A 88 10.35 -5.82 -14.35
C GLU A 88 11.29 -6.83 -15.00
N SER A 89 11.49 -6.79 -16.33
CA SER A 89 12.46 -7.63 -17.03
C SER A 89 13.90 -7.49 -16.50
N LEU A 90 14.35 -6.25 -16.21
CA LEU A 90 15.69 -6.01 -15.67
C LEU A 90 15.84 -6.44 -14.20
N GLU A 91 14.80 -6.26 -13.40
CA GLU A 91 14.75 -6.74 -12.01
C GLU A 91 14.73 -8.27 -11.92
N ASP A 92 14.10 -8.94 -12.88
CA ASP A 92 14.09 -10.41 -12.98
C ASP A 92 15.50 -10.96 -13.29
N ILE A 93 16.29 -10.27 -14.11
CA ILE A 93 17.70 -10.61 -14.29
C ILE A 93 18.45 -10.46 -12.96
N PHE A 94 18.27 -9.34 -12.25
CA PHE A 94 18.92 -9.13 -10.95
C PHE A 94 18.52 -10.21 -9.93
N TYR A 95 17.26 -10.63 -9.95
CA TYR A 95 16.74 -11.74 -9.16
C TYR A 95 17.45 -13.06 -9.50
N LEU A 96 17.57 -13.42 -10.78
CA LEU A 96 18.26 -14.63 -11.23
C LEU A 96 19.76 -14.61 -10.90
N LEU A 97 20.40 -13.44 -10.97
CA LEU A 97 21.80 -13.24 -10.61
C LEU A 97 22.08 -13.46 -9.12
N ARG A 98 21.06 -13.46 -8.27
CA ARG A 98 21.19 -13.75 -6.84
C ARG A 98 21.31 -15.24 -6.49
N PHE A 99 20.83 -16.15 -7.33
CA PHE A 99 20.84 -17.60 -7.02
C PHE A 99 22.16 -18.26 -7.44
N PRO A 100 22.95 -18.84 -6.53
CA PRO A 100 24.28 -19.36 -6.86
C PRO A 100 24.25 -20.59 -7.81
N GLN A 101 23.14 -21.33 -7.84
CA GLN A 101 22.99 -22.54 -8.66
C GLN A 101 22.73 -22.20 -10.14
N ARG A 102 23.26 -23.02 -11.06
CA ARG A 102 23.30 -22.86 -12.54
C ARG A 102 22.50 -21.67 -13.08
N LYS A 103 23.21 -20.63 -13.51
CA LYS A 103 22.64 -19.41 -14.07
C LYS A 103 21.92 -19.69 -15.40
N PRO A 104 20.64 -19.30 -15.54
CA PRO A 104 19.92 -19.42 -16.80
C PRO A 104 20.26 -18.26 -17.73
N TYR A 105 21.49 -18.23 -18.27
CA TYR A 105 21.96 -17.13 -19.13
C TYR A 105 21.09 -16.92 -20.37
N GLY A 106 20.55 -17.99 -20.97
CA GLY A 106 19.66 -17.87 -22.13
C GLY A 106 18.34 -17.14 -21.81
N THR A 107 17.78 -17.35 -20.61
CA THR A 107 16.58 -16.61 -20.16
C THR A 107 16.93 -15.14 -19.91
N MET A 108 18.06 -14.87 -19.23
CA MET A 108 18.49 -13.49 -18.96
C MET A 108 18.81 -12.73 -20.25
N GLU A 109 19.41 -13.37 -21.25
CA GLU A 109 19.62 -12.78 -22.57
C GLU A 109 18.28 -12.43 -23.25
N GLY A 110 17.28 -13.30 -23.13
CA GLY A 110 15.92 -13.03 -23.59
C GLY A 110 15.31 -11.79 -22.94
N GLU A 111 15.45 -11.65 -21.62
CA GLU A 111 14.96 -10.48 -20.87
C GLU A 111 15.69 -9.18 -21.28
N VAL A 112 17.01 -9.22 -21.50
CA VAL A 112 17.76 -8.06 -22.01
C VAL A 112 17.25 -7.66 -23.39
N LYS A 113 17.07 -8.61 -24.30
CA LYS A 113 16.57 -8.33 -25.65
C LYS A 113 15.15 -7.77 -25.62
N ASN A 114 14.30 -8.28 -24.74
CA ASN A 114 12.94 -7.79 -24.55
C ASN A 114 12.95 -6.33 -24.05
N ALA A 115 13.73 -6.04 -23.00
CA ALA A 115 13.88 -4.69 -22.47
C ALA A 115 14.41 -3.70 -23.52
N LEU A 116 15.43 -4.09 -24.29
CA LEU A 116 15.99 -3.27 -25.37
C LEU A 116 14.98 -3.05 -26.51
N GLN A 117 14.19 -4.08 -26.85
CA GLN A 117 13.14 -3.99 -27.85
C GLN A 117 12.02 -3.02 -27.42
N ILE A 118 11.64 -3.02 -26.15
CA ILE A 118 10.68 -2.07 -25.60
C ILE A 118 11.26 -0.64 -25.64
N ALA A 119 12.50 -0.47 -25.17
CA ALA A 119 13.18 0.82 -25.15
C ALA A 119 13.27 1.48 -26.53
N THR A 120 13.54 0.69 -27.56
CA THR A 120 13.68 1.17 -28.95
C THR A 120 12.33 1.39 -29.65
N LYS A 121 11.33 0.53 -29.41
CA LYS A 121 10.01 0.67 -30.05
C LYS A 121 9.14 1.76 -29.43
N GLU A 122 9.25 1.95 -28.12
CA GLU A 122 8.35 2.81 -27.35
C GLU A 122 9.04 4.07 -26.82
N GLN A 123 10.08 4.53 -27.52
CA GLN A 123 10.88 5.71 -27.17
C GLN A 123 10.01 6.95 -26.87
N GLU A 124 9.01 7.22 -27.71
CA GLU A 124 8.14 8.39 -27.55
C GLU A 124 7.29 8.31 -26.27
N LEU A 125 6.83 7.11 -25.89
CA LEU A 125 6.04 6.89 -24.67
C LEU A 125 6.91 7.03 -23.41
N ILE A 126 8.18 6.62 -23.50
CA ILE A 126 9.14 6.75 -22.41
C ILE A 126 9.53 8.22 -22.22
N LEU A 127 10.04 8.88 -23.26
CA LEU A 127 10.47 10.28 -23.19
C LEU A 127 9.31 11.26 -23.02
N GLY A 128 8.11 10.91 -23.51
CA GLY A 128 6.89 11.69 -23.32
C GLY A 128 6.36 11.68 -21.88
N SER A 129 6.74 10.68 -21.08
CA SER A 129 6.37 10.61 -19.65
C SER A 129 7.27 11.46 -18.74
N VAL A 130 8.39 11.96 -19.26
CA VAL A 130 9.35 12.80 -18.51
C VAL A 130 8.85 14.24 -18.47
N PRO A 131 8.83 14.90 -17.29
CA PRO A 131 8.41 16.29 -17.20
C PRO A 131 9.42 17.22 -17.91
N LEU A 132 8.91 18.32 -18.46
CA LEU A 132 9.68 19.20 -19.35
C LEU A 132 10.98 19.73 -18.72
N ASN A 133 10.98 20.00 -17.41
CA ASN A 133 12.13 20.48 -16.65
C ASN A 133 13.24 19.43 -16.46
N MET A 134 12.96 18.14 -16.71
CA MET A 134 13.92 17.04 -16.59
C MET A 134 14.20 16.35 -17.93
N LYS A 135 13.68 16.89 -19.04
CA LYS A 135 13.74 16.24 -20.34
C LYS A 135 15.17 15.99 -20.84
N GLU A 136 16.06 16.94 -20.64
CA GLU A 136 17.48 16.83 -21.02
C GLU A 136 18.18 15.69 -20.26
N ARG A 137 18.06 15.69 -18.93
CA ARG A 137 18.57 14.61 -18.07
C ARG A 137 17.92 13.26 -18.41
N GLY A 138 16.63 13.25 -18.71
CA GLY A 138 15.89 12.06 -19.10
C GLY A 138 16.36 11.48 -20.43
N SER A 139 16.67 12.32 -21.42
CA SER A 139 17.25 11.87 -22.69
C SER A 139 18.68 11.35 -22.54
N GLU A 140 19.49 11.97 -21.68
CA GLU A 140 20.83 11.48 -21.34
C GLU A 140 20.77 10.07 -20.74
N LEU A 141 19.89 9.86 -19.75
CA LEU A 141 19.67 8.56 -19.12
C LEU A 141 19.09 7.51 -20.08
N TYR A 142 18.24 7.93 -21.01
CA TYR A 142 17.71 7.04 -22.03
C TYR A 142 18.81 6.53 -22.98
N ASN A 143 19.68 7.42 -23.45
CA ASN A 143 20.81 7.03 -24.31
C ASN A 143 21.77 6.09 -23.55
N PHE A 144 22.11 6.41 -22.30
CA PHE A 144 22.88 5.53 -21.40
C PHE A 144 22.27 4.12 -21.31
N LEU A 145 20.94 4.04 -21.17
CA LEU A 145 20.24 2.76 -21.07
C LEU A 145 20.26 1.94 -22.37
N VAL A 146 20.20 2.60 -23.53
CA VAL A 146 20.21 1.93 -24.85
C VAL A 146 21.62 1.52 -25.27
N ASP A 147 22.61 2.40 -25.03
CA ASP A 147 23.99 2.18 -25.43
C ASP A 147 24.74 1.26 -24.46
N GLY A 148 24.32 1.21 -23.19
CA GLY A 148 24.89 0.34 -22.16
C GLY A 148 26.25 0.82 -21.62
N GLU A 149 26.60 2.09 -21.85
CA GLU A 149 27.79 2.79 -21.35
C GLU A 149 27.47 3.68 -20.18
#